data_AF-A0AAV6HCN9-F1
#
_entry.id   AF-A0AAV6HCN9-F1
#
_cell.length_a   1.000
_cell.length_b   1.000
_cell.length_c   1.000
_cell.angle_alpha   90.00
_cell.angle_beta   90.00
_cell.angle_gamma   90.00
#
_symmetry.space_group_name_H-M   'P 1'
#
loop_
_entity.id
_entity.type
_entity.pdbx_description
1 polymer ?
#
loop_
_entity_poly.entity_id
_entity_poly.type
_entity_poly.pdbx_seq_one_letter_code
_entity_poly.pdbx_strand_id
1 'polypeptide(L)'
;MVSRMAYCIGDELPVGWEEVYDPSVGAYYVDHNTKSTQLEDPRVQWQREQQHMLEDYLQVAQEALSAQRQIYQVKEQRLELAQHEYQQLHQSWRDKSTSQTSLNSRSSSSSKYDPEILKAEIVTAKSGEVEEDLAFM
;
A
#
# COMPACT_ATOMS: atom_id res chain seq x y z
N MET A 1 25.06 13.07 -7.78
CA MET A 1 26.45 13.24 -7.29
C MET A 1 26.87 11.92 -6.68
N VAL A 2 27.73 11.15 -7.35
CA VAL A 2 28.27 9.90 -6.80
C VAL A 2 29.39 10.29 -5.84
N SER A 3 29.20 10.06 -4.55
CA SER A 3 30.12 10.48 -3.49
C SER A 3 31.46 9.76 -3.60
N ARG A 4 32.54 10.55 -3.67
CA ARG A 4 33.94 10.13 -3.92
C ARG A 4 34.58 9.32 -2.78
N MET A 5 33.82 9.01 -1.73
CA MET A 5 34.25 8.26 -0.54
C MET A 5 34.22 6.73 -0.74
N ALA A 6 33.59 6.25 -1.82
CA ALA A 6 33.39 4.82 -2.09
C ALA A 6 34.60 4.08 -2.70
N TYR A 7 35.74 4.76 -2.89
CA TYR A 7 36.94 4.19 -3.54
C TYR A 7 38.09 3.88 -2.58
N CYS A 8 37.92 4.06 -1.27
CA CYS A 8 38.96 3.74 -0.31
C CYS A 8 39.08 2.21 -0.17
N ILE A 9 40.16 1.64 -0.72
CA ILE A 9 40.55 0.24 -0.50
C ILE A 9 41.48 0.23 0.71
N GLY A 10 40.98 -0.20 1.87
CA GLY A 10 41.80 -0.30 3.10
C GLY A 10 41.93 1.01 3.86
N ASP A 11 43.14 1.32 4.33
CA ASP A 11 43.41 2.42 5.28
C ASP A 11 43.68 3.78 4.59
N GLU A 12 43.41 3.88 3.29
CA GLU A 12 43.66 5.10 2.53
C GLU A 12 42.58 6.16 2.76
N LEU A 13 43.02 7.38 3.06
CA LEU A 13 42.15 8.53 3.19
C LEU A 13 41.53 8.93 1.84
N PRO A 14 40.31 9.51 1.84
CA PRO A 14 39.70 9.98 0.61
C PRO A 14 40.55 11.06 -0.07
N VAL A 15 40.41 11.20 -1.38
CA VAL A 15 41.24 12.14 -2.14
C VAL A 15 41.12 13.59 -1.62
N GLY A 16 42.28 14.22 -1.42
CA GLY A 16 42.35 15.57 -0.85
C GLY A 16 42.31 15.61 0.68
N TRP A 17 42.26 14.47 1.36
CA TRP A 17 42.46 14.37 2.80
C TRP A 17 43.90 14.00 3.13
N GLU A 18 44.43 14.59 4.19
CA GLU A 18 45.76 14.33 4.72
C GLU A 18 45.68 14.14 6.24
N GLU A 19 46.31 13.09 6.77
CA GLU A 19 46.51 12.92 8.21
C GLU A 19 47.81 13.62 8.62
N VAL A 20 47.70 14.51 9.59
CA VAL A 20 48.85 15.25 10.13
C VAL A 20 48.91 15.00 11.63
N TYR A 21 50.13 14.81 12.15
CA TYR A 21 50.36 14.62 13.58
C TYR A 21 50.96 15.88 14.21
N ASP A 22 50.31 16.42 15.23
CA ASP A 22 50.85 17.48 16.08
C ASP A 22 51.14 16.92 17.49
N PRO A 23 52.34 17.13 18.08
CA PRO A 23 52.67 16.64 19.42
C PRO A 23 51.74 17.13 20.55
N SER A 24 51.05 18.27 20.36
CA SER A 24 50.14 18.87 21.34
C SER A 24 48.68 18.43 21.18
N VAL A 25 48.24 18.14 19.95
CA VAL A 25 46.83 17.83 19.63
C VAL A 25 46.62 16.35 19.27
N GLY A 26 47.67 15.66 18.83
CA GLY A 26 47.61 14.31 18.27
C GLY A 26 47.41 14.30 16.75
N ALA A 27 46.90 13.19 16.22
CA ALA A 27 46.54 13.08 14.81
C ALA A 27 45.28 13.90 14.51
N TYR A 28 45.32 14.67 13.43
CA TYR A 28 44.20 15.44 12.90
C TYR A 28 44.17 15.34 11.37
N TYR A 29 43.02 15.63 10.78
CA TYR A 29 42.74 15.45 9.36
C TYR A 29 42.52 16.79 8.68
N VAL A 30 43.24 17.03 7.59
CA VAL A 30 43.16 18.24 6.78
C VAL A 30 42.42 17.93 5.49
N ASP A 31 41.32 18.64 5.23
CA ASP A 31 40.60 18.57 3.97
C ASP A 31 41.07 19.70 3.04
N HIS A 32 41.87 19.33 2.04
CA HIS A 32 42.36 20.24 1.02
C HIS A 32 41.28 20.67 0.02
N ASN A 33 40.14 19.98 -0.03
CA ASN A 33 39.02 20.35 -0.90
C ASN A 33 38.25 21.54 -0.31
N THR A 34 37.93 21.48 0.99
CA THR A 34 37.18 22.54 1.69
C THR A 34 38.08 23.54 2.43
N LYS A 35 39.39 23.30 2.46
CA LYS A 35 40.37 24.10 3.22
C LYS A 35 40.04 24.15 4.71
N SER A 36 39.64 23.00 5.25
CA SER A 36 39.27 22.85 6.66
C SER A 36 40.12 21.78 7.36
N THR A 37 40.10 21.79 8.69
CA THR A 37 40.83 20.85 9.52
C THR A 37 39.90 20.32 10.61
N GLN A 38 39.99 19.02 10.90
CA GLN A 38 39.15 18.38 11.92
C GLN A 38 39.93 17.32 12.69
N LEU A 39 39.51 17.04 13.92
CA LEU A 39 40.12 16.02 14.77
C LEU A 39 39.60 14.61 14.48
N GLU A 40 38.36 14.52 14.00
CA GLU A 40 37.70 13.25 13.77
C GLU A 40 38.00 12.71 12.37
N ASP A 41 38.22 11.39 12.27
CA ASP A 41 38.48 10.73 11.00
C ASP A 41 37.26 10.87 10.06
N PRO A 42 37.42 11.46 8.87
CA PRO A 42 36.33 11.66 7.92
C PRO A 42 35.66 10.34 7.51
N ARG A 43 36.37 9.21 7.55
CA ARG A 43 35.83 7.89 7.23
C ARG A 43 34.82 7.42 8.29
N VAL A 44 35.12 7.67 9.56
CA VAL A 44 34.24 7.34 10.68
C VAL A 44 33.00 8.23 10.68
N GLN A 45 33.17 9.53 10.43
CA GLN A 45 32.06 10.45 10.28
C GLN A 45 31.12 10.03 9.15
N TRP A 46 31.68 9.77 7.96
CA TRP A 46 30.91 9.32 6.81
C TRP A 46 30.15 8.01 7.11
N GLN A 47 30.80 7.03 7.75
CA GLN A 47 30.16 5.77 8.08
C GLN A 47 28.98 5.97 9.04
N ARG A 48 29.15 6.82 10.06
CA ARG A 48 28.09 7.17 11.00
C ARG A 48 26.92 7.85 10.28
N GLU A 49 27.21 8.79 9.38
CA GLU A 49 26.17 9.48 8.60
C GLU A 49 25.39 8.52 7.69
N GLN A 50 26.07 7.55 7.06
CA GLN A 50 25.39 6.53 6.28
C GLN A 50 24.52 5.63 7.14
N GLN A 51 25.02 5.22 8.32
CA GLN A 51 24.25 4.42 9.27
C GLN A 51 22.99 5.19 9.73
N HIS A 52 23.16 6.44 10.14
CA HIS A 52 22.05 7.29 10.57
C HIS A 52 21.00 7.47 9.47
N MET A 53 21.44 7.71 8.23
CA MET A 53 20.52 7.84 7.10
C MET A 53 19.72 6.56 6.84
N LEU A 54 20.35 5.39 6.99
CA LEU A 54 19.66 4.11 6.86
C LEU A 54 18.68 3.85 8.01
N GLU A 55 19.06 4.23 9.24
CA GLU A 55 18.19 4.15 10.41
C GLU A 55 16.95 5.05 10.25
N ASP A 56 17.13 6.29 9.80
CA ASP A 56 16.04 7.22 9.51
C ASP A 56 15.09 6.63 8.45
N TYR A 57 15.65 6.07 7.37
CA TYR A 57 14.85 5.45 6.31
C TYR A 57 14.07 4.24 6.83
N LEU A 58 14.71 3.40 7.66
CA LEU A 58 14.07 2.24 8.27
C LEU A 58 12.92 2.66 9.18
N GLN A 59 13.11 3.71 9.98
CA GLN A 59 12.07 4.26 10.84
C GLN A 59 10.86 4.72 10.03
N VAL A 60 11.08 5.53 8.98
CA VAL A 60 9.99 6.02 8.12
C VAL A 60 9.26 4.86 7.44
N ALA A 61 9.99 3.83 6.98
CA ALA A 61 9.38 2.66 6.38
C ALA A 61 8.50 1.89 7.39
N GLN A 62 8.94 1.76 8.65
CA GLN A 62 8.16 1.12 9.71
C GLN A 62 6.90 1.92 10.04
N GLU A 63 7.02 3.24 10.16
CA GLU A 63 5.88 4.13 10.40
C GLU A 63 4.85 4.03 9.26
N ALA A 64 5.31 4.08 8.01
CA ALA A 64 4.45 3.91 6.85
C ALA A 64 3.70 2.56 6.85
N LEU A 65 4.40 1.46 7.18
CA LEU A 65 3.78 0.13 7.29
C LEU A 65 2.72 0.09 8.40
N SER A 66 3.00 0.69 9.56
CA SER A 66 2.05 0.76 10.66
C SER A 66 0.79 1.55 10.29
N ALA A 67 0.96 2.71 9.64
CA ALA A 67 -0.14 3.53 9.15
C ALA A 67 -0.96 2.79 8.09
N GLN A 68 -0.30 2.07 7.18
CA GLN A 68 -0.97 1.26 6.16
C GLN A 68 -1.83 0.15 6.79
N ARG A 69 -1.33 -0.51 7.85
CA ARG A 69 -2.12 -1.50 8.61
C ARG A 69 -3.35 -0.88 9.25
N GLN A 70 -3.21 0.29 9.87
CA GLN A 70 -4.35 1.00 10.46
C GLN A 70 -5.39 1.38 9.40
N ILE A 71 -4.95 1.90 8.25
CA ILE A 71 -5.86 2.23 7.14
C ILE A 71 -6.59 0.97 6.66
N TYR A 72 -5.89 -0.16 6.57
CA TYR A 72 -6.50 -1.42 6.19
C TYR A 72 -7.59 -1.85 7.18
N GLN A 73 -7.30 -1.81 8.48
CA GLN A 73 -8.28 -2.13 9.53
C GLN A 73 -9.53 -1.23 9.45
N VAL A 74 -9.34 0.07 9.27
CA VAL A 74 -10.47 1.00 9.12
C VAL A 74 -11.29 0.69 7.87
N LYS A 75 -10.64 0.30 6.76
CA LYS A 75 -11.33 -0.10 5.54
C LYS A 75 -12.16 -1.37 5.74
N GLU A 76 -11.62 -2.36 6.45
CA GLU A 76 -12.32 -3.60 6.78
C GLU A 76 -13.57 -3.31 7.63
N GLN A 77 -13.42 -2.54 8.70
CA GLN A 77 -14.54 -2.11 9.55
C GLN A 77 -15.62 -1.35 8.76
N ARG A 78 -15.20 -0.42 7.88
CA ARG A 78 -16.15 0.34 7.04
C ARG A 78 -16.86 -0.55 6.01
N LEU A 79 -16.16 -1.56 5.48
CA LEU A 79 -16.75 -2.51 4.54
C LEU A 79 -17.82 -3.36 5.24
N GLU A 80 -17.54 -3.88 6.43
CA GLU A 80 -18.51 -4.63 7.23
C GLU A 80 -19.77 -3.80 7.52
N LEU A 81 -19.58 -2.55 7.94
CA LEU A 81 -20.70 -1.64 8.18
C LEU A 81 -21.53 -1.41 6.91
N ALA A 82 -20.88 -1.12 5.78
CA ALA A 82 -21.57 -0.92 4.51
C ALA A 82 -22.34 -2.18 4.04
N GLN A 83 -21.77 -3.37 4.27
CA GLN A 83 -22.45 -4.63 3.99
C GLN A 83 -23.69 -4.80 4.86
N HIS A 84 -23.59 -4.48 6.14
CA HIS A 84 -24.72 -4.54 7.08
C HIS A 84 -25.84 -3.59 6.67
N GLU A 85 -25.52 -2.33 6.38
CA GLU A 85 -26.48 -1.33 5.92
C GLU A 85 -27.16 -1.75 4.61
N TYR A 86 -26.39 -2.29 3.66
CA TYR A 86 -26.93 -2.81 2.41
C TYR A 86 -27.91 -3.96 2.66
N GLN A 87 -27.55 -4.93 3.51
CA GLN A 87 -28.42 -6.06 3.83
C GLN A 87 -29.71 -5.58 4.52
N GLN A 88 -29.61 -4.66 5.46
CA GLN A 88 -30.77 -4.09 6.15
C GLN A 88 -31.72 -3.41 5.16
N LEU A 89 -31.18 -2.57 4.26
CA LEU A 89 -31.97 -1.91 3.24
C LEU A 89 -32.61 -2.93 2.29
N HIS A 90 -31.84 -3.93 1.84
CA HIS A 90 -32.32 -5.00 0.98
C HIS A 90 -33.49 -5.76 1.59
N GLN A 91 -33.41 -6.14 2.86
CA GLN A 91 -34.51 -6.81 3.57
C GLN A 91 -35.73 -5.90 3.71
N SER A 92 -35.55 -4.64 4.11
CA SER A 92 -36.66 -3.69 4.24
C SER A 92 -37.41 -3.47 2.92
N TRP A 93 -36.67 -3.44 1.80
CA TRP A 93 -37.24 -3.35 0.46
C TRP A 93 -37.96 -4.64 0.08
N ARG A 94 -37.37 -5.81 0.38
CA ARG A 94 -37.99 -7.12 0.19
C ARG A 94 -39.30 -7.25 0.95
N ASP A 95 -39.34 -6.89 2.22
CA ASP A 95 -40.52 -6.96 3.08
C ASP A 95 -41.63 -6.01 2.61
N LYS A 96 -41.25 -4.82 2.14
CA LYS A 96 -42.19 -3.86 1.54
C LYS A 96 -42.74 -4.39 0.21
N SER A 97 -41.91 -5.05 -0.59
CA SER A 97 -42.31 -5.67 -1.85
C SER A 97 -43.22 -6.89 -1.63
N THR A 98 -42.90 -7.78 -0.68
CA THR A 98 -43.76 -8.93 -0.32
C THR A 98 -45.08 -8.50 0.32
N SER A 99 -45.09 -7.39 1.07
CA SER A 99 -46.33 -6.79 1.59
C SER A 99 -47.21 -6.20 0.47
N GLN A 100 -46.62 -5.72 -0.64
CA GLN A 100 -47.35 -5.31 -1.84
C GLN A 100 -47.88 -6.51 -2.64
N THR A 101 -47.16 -7.64 -2.69
CA THR A 101 -47.63 -8.84 -3.43
C THR A 101 -48.73 -9.60 -2.70
N SER A 102 -48.71 -9.63 -1.37
CA SER A 102 -49.77 -10.26 -0.55
C SER A 102 -51.08 -9.48 -0.49
N LEU A 103 -51.06 -8.17 -0.80
CA LEU A 103 -52.27 -7.35 -0.99
C LEU A 103 -52.79 -7.35 -2.44
N ASN A 104 -52.01 -7.86 -3.39
CA ASN A 104 -52.42 -7.98 -4.79
C ASN A 104 -53.09 -9.32 -5.08
N SER A 105 -54.20 -9.56 -4.38
CA SER A 105 -55.25 -10.39 -4.96
C SER A 105 -55.98 -9.55 -6.02
N ARG A 106 -55.54 -9.70 -7.28
CA ARG A 106 -56.17 -9.23 -8.54
C ARG A 106 -55.71 -7.86 -9.07
N SER A 107 -54.95 -7.98 -10.18
CA SER A 107 -54.86 -7.08 -11.35
C SER A 107 -54.04 -5.78 -11.25
N SER A 108 -52.80 -5.78 -11.75
CA SER A 108 -52.38 -5.08 -12.98
C SER A 108 -50.86 -5.14 -13.20
N SER A 109 -50.48 -5.24 -14.47
CA SER A 109 -49.15 -5.47 -15.02
C SER A 109 -48.14 -4.33 -14.79
N SER A 110 -46.96 -4.64 -14.22
CA SER A 110 -45.66 -4.14 -14.73
C SER A 110 -44.48 -4.82 -14.02
N SER A 111 -44.32 -6.13 -14.20
CA SER A 111 -43.12 -6.88 -13.81
C SER A 111 -41.93 -6.68 -14.78
N LYS A 112 -42.09 -5.80 -15.77
CA LYS A 112 -41.14 -5.56 -16.88
C LYS A 112 -39.73 -5.16 -16.43
N TYR A 113 -39.59 -4.69 -15.19
CA TYR A 113 -38.34 -4.21 -14.61
C TYR A 113 -38.06 -4.82 -13.23
N ASP A 114 -38.66 -5.98 -12.92
CA ASP A 114 -38.32 -6.70 -11.70
C ASP A 114 -36.94 -7.38 -11.89
N PRO A 115 -35.91 -6.97 -11.13
CA PRO A 115 -34.57 -7.50 -11.29
C PRO A 115 -34.46 -8.99 -10.97
N GLU A 116 -35.36 -9.55 -10.15
CA GLU A 116 -35.34 -10.98 -9.81
C GLU A 116 -35.96 -11.83 -10.93
N ILE A 117 -36.97 -11.30 -11.63
CA ILE A 117 -37.53 -11.92 -12.84
C ILE A 117 -36.50 -11.87 -13.97
N LEU A 118 -35.84 -10.74 -14.19
CA LEU A 118 -34.79 -10.61 -15.20
C LEU A 118 -33.60 -11.54 -14.93
N LYS A 119 -33.19 -11.69 -13.66
CA LYS A 119 -32.15 -12.66 -13.29
C LYS A 119 -32.61 -14.10 -13.51
N ALA A 120 -33.83 -14.43 -13.13
CA ALA A 120 -34.38 -15.77 -13.34
C ALA A 120 -34.45 -16.10 -14.84
N GLU A 121 -34.93 -15.16 -15.67
CA GLU A 121 -34.99 -15.28 -17.14
C GLU A 121 -33.61 -15.43 -17.78
N ILE A 122 -32.59 -14.70 -17.33
CA ILE A 122 -31.21 -14.85 -17.82
C ILE A 122 -30.63 -16.21 -17.44
N VAL A 123 -30.92 -16.71 -16.23
CA VAL A 123 -30.46 -18.03 -15.77
C VAL A 123 -31.12 -19.14 -16.58
N THR A 124 -32.43 -19.08 -16.83
CA THR A 124 -33.14 -20.07 -17.65
C THR A 124 -32.77 -20.00 -19.13
N ALA A 125 -32.59 -18.79 -19.70
CA ALA A 125 -32.13 -18.62 -21.08
C ALA A 125 -30.72 -19.19 -21.28
N LYS A 126 -29.82 -19.00 -20.30
CA LYS A 126 -28.45 -19.50 -20.35
C LYS A 126 -28.35 -21.02 -20.18
N SER A 127 -29.31 -21.66 -19.51
CA SER A 127 -29.39 -23.12 -19.44
C SER A 127 -29.99 -23.77 -20.70
N GLY A 128 -30.68 -23.01 -21.56
CA GLY A 128 -31.20 -23.50 -22.84
C GLY A 128 -30.18 -23.52 -23.97
N GLU A 129 -29.13 -22.70 -23.90
CA GLU A 129 -28.08 -22.64 -24.94
C GLU A 129 -27.08 -23.80 -24.89
N VAL A 130 -27.05 -24.59 -23.81
CA VAL A 130 -26.09 -25.71 -23.68
C VAL A 130 -26.67 -27.04 -24.21
N GLU A 131 -27.97 -27.11 -24.51
CA GLU A 131 -28.60 -28.36 -24.98
C GLU A 131 -28.75 -28.47 -26.51
N GLU A 132 -28.54 -27.39 -27.30
CA GLU A 132 -28.50 -27.51 -28.77
C GLU A 132 -27.13 -27.94 -29.31
N ASP A 133 -26.03 -27.68 -28.59
CA ASP A 133 -24.67 -28.09 -29.02
C ASP A 133 -24.37 -29.59 -28.78
N LEU A 134 -25.21 -30.31 -28.04
CA LEU A 134 -25.08 -31.77 -27.83
C LEU A 134 -25.99 -32.61 -28.74
N ALA A 135 -26.81 -31.99 -29.59
CA ALA A 135 -27.65 -32.70 -30.56
C ALA A 135 -26.96 -32.93 -31.92
N PHE A 136 -25.68 -32.54 -32.08
CA PHE A 136 -24.91 -32.75 -33.31
C PHE A 136 -23.53 -33.41 -33.10
N MET A 137 -23.37 -34.28 -32.10
CA MET A 137 -22.26 -35.24 -32.05
C MET A 137 -22.75 -36.69 -32.09
#